data_AF-W5TN20-F1
#
_entry.id   AF-W5TN20-F1
#
_cell.length_a   1.000
_cell.length_b   1.000
_cell.length_c   1.000
_cell.angle_alpha   90.00
_cell.angle_beta   90.00
_cell.angle_gamma   90.00
#
_symmetry.space_group_name_H-M   'P 1'
#
loop_
_entity.id
_entity.type
_entity.pdbx_description
1 polymer ?
#
loop_
_entity_poly.entity_id
_entity_poly.type
_entity_poly.pdbx_seq_one_letter_code
_entity_poly.pdbx_strand_id
1 'polypeptide(L)'
;MSSTPARRKSVKSVVRTAGAVTVAAAAAATIVTTASAREPSTTPAVALEALATPAAAPAAAAAAPTGAPGAAQAPGQAPQPIAAPAALPGADQANVTAWLPQINSAMASAGIDTPQRAAAFLAQVGQETAGFATLTEYADGSDYNGRADLGNTQPGDGQKYKGRGGLQLTGRNNYERASQALGVDFVNHPELVADPQYAFATAAWYWTTHNLNAAADNAHPQDPASIDPVSQIINGGSNGKDVRRDHFIQVCQVLKCP
;
A
#
# COMPACT_ATOMS: atom_id res chain seq x y z
N MET A 1 -79.45 26.34 23.29
CA MET A 1 -80.16 26.00 24.54
C MET A 1 -80.00 24.51 24.78
N SER A 2 -79.45 24.15 25.95
CA SER A 2 -79.51 22.89 26.76
C SER A 2 -79.98 21.58 26.13
N SER A 3 -79.51 20.40 26.52
CA SER A 3 -78.47 19.92 27.43
C SER A 3 -78.46 18.39 27.32
N THR A 4 -77.28 17.77 27.40
CA THR A 4 -77.05 16.34 27.73
C THR A 4 -77.74 15.96 29.07
N PRO A 5 -77.93 14.67 29.47
CA PRO A 5 -76.82 13.77 29.86
C PRO A 5 -77.16 12.24 29.70
N ALA A 6 -76.23 11.28 29.72
CA ALA A 6 -75.58 10.55 30.84
C ALA A 6 -75.72 9.04 30.53
N ARG A 7 -74.67 8.21 30.43
CA ARG A 7 -73.73 7.66 31.44
C ARG A 7 -74.08 6.21 31.83
N ARG A 8 -73.03 5.40 32.03
CA ARG A 8 -72.92 4.10 32.76
C ARG A 8 -73.18 2.86 31.89
N LYS A 9 -72.49 1.72 32.03
CA LYS A 9 -71.62 1.15 33.09
C LYS A 9 -70.83 -0.04 32.48
N SER A 10 -69.68 -0.38 33.08
CA SER A 10 -68.85 -1.57 32.84
C SER A 10 -69.61 -2.91 32.92
N VAL A 11 -69.00 -4.00 32.41
CA VAL A 11 -68.57 -5.19 33.21
C VAL A 11 -68.20 -6.40 32.32
N LYS A 12 -67.02 -6.98 32.63
CA LYS A 12 -66.53 -8.38 32.53
C LYS A 12 -66.48 -9.18 31.20
N SER A 13 -65.23 -9.42 30.81
CA SER A 13 -64.57 -10.69 30.45
C SER A 13 -65.40 -12.00 30.41
N VAL A 14 -65.27 -12.72 29.28
CA VAL A 14 -65.38 -14.19 29.18
C VAL A 14 -64.22 -14.71 28.32
N VAL A 15 -63.58 -15.75 28.84
CA VAL A 15 -62.44 -16.51 28.28
C VAL A 15 -62.93 -17.72 27.49
N ARG A 16 -62.12 -18.15 26.51
CA ARG A 16 -61.97 -19.50 25.85
C ARG A 16 -61.98 -19.31 24.33
N THR A 17 -61.11 -19.90 23.50
CA THR A 17 -60.24 -21.08 23.66
C THR A 17 -59.18 -21.09 22.56
N ALA A 18 -58.09 -21.81 22.87
CA ALA A 18 -56.98 -22.29 22.07
C ALA A 18 -57.13 -22.37 20.53
N GLY A 19 -56.05 -21.96 19.85
CA GLY A 19 -55.74 -22.25 18.46
C GLY A 19 -54.34 -21.74 18.14
N ALA A 20 -53.31 -22.47 18.54
CA ALA A 20 -51.93 -22.16 18.19
C ALA A 20 -51.71 -22.44 16.71
N VAL A 21 -51.36 -21.41 15.95
CA VAL A 21 -50.65 -21.52 14.67
C VAL A 21 -49.35 -20.75 14.84
N THR A 22 -48.26 -21.49 14.89
CA THR A 22 -46.88 -20.99 14.90
C THR A 22 -46.62 -20.25 13.59
N VAL A 23 -46.48 -18.93 13.66
CA VAL A 23 -45.90 -18.14 12.56
C VAL A 23 -44.41 -17.99 12.87
N ALA A 24 -43.58 -18.66 12.08
CA ALA A 24 -42.15 -18.38 12.01
C ALA A 24 -41.97 -17.00 11.37
N ALA A 25 -41.60 -16.00 12.16
CA ALA A 25 -41.11 -14.73 11.66
C ALA A 25 -39.59 -14.83 11.46
N ALA A 26 -39.15 -14.75 10.20
CA ALA A 26 -37.75 -14.60 9.85
C ALA A 26 -37.24 -13.25 10.38
N ALA A 27 -36.18 -13.29 11.17
CA ALA A 27 -35.45 -12.10 11.57
C ALA A 27 -34.68 -11.56 10.36
N ALA A 28 -35.15 -10.47 9.78
CA ALA A 28 -34.33 -9.65 8.90
C ALA A 28 -33.32 -8.91 9.77
N ALA A 29 -32.09 -9.43 9.83
CA ALA A 29 -30.96 -8.70 10.39
C ALA A 29 -30.61 -7.57 9.41
N THR A 30 -31.01 -6.34 9.76
CA THR A 30 -30.52 -5.14 9.11
C THR A 30 -29.01 -5.04 9.36
N ILE A 31 -28.20 -5.43 8.39
CA ILE A 31 -26.78 -5.09 8.37
C ILE A 31 -26.72 -3.59 8.10
N VAL A 32 -26.55 -2.81 9.17
CA VAL A 32 -26.11 -1.42 9.05
C VAL A 32 -24.65 -1.50 8.62
N THR A 33 -24.40 -1.40 7.31
CA THR A 33 -23.06 -1.16 6.79
C THR A 33 -22.71 0.29 7.13
N THR A 34 -22.10 0.52 8.28
CA THR A 34 -21.32 1.74 8.47
C THR A 34 -20.07 1.62 7.61
N ALA A 35 -20.17 2.05 6.36
CA ALA A 35 -19.00 2.47 5.62
C ALA A 35 -18.43 3.69 6.36
N SER A 36 -17.48 3.45 7.26
CA SER A 36 -16.64 4.51 7.79
C SER A 36 -15.83 5.03 6.61
N ALA A 37 -16.25 6.17 6.05
CA ALA A 37 -15.42 6.94 5.15
C ALA A 37 -14.19 7.34 5.97
N ARG A 38 -13.10 6.58 5.81
CA ARG A 38 -11.80 6.96 6.34
C ARG A 38 -11.40 8.21 5.58
N GLU A 39 -11.35 9.35 6.28
CA GLU A 39 -10.82 10.57 5.69
C GLU A 39 -9.41 10.30 5.15
N PRO A 40 -9.05 10.85 3.98
CA PRO A 40 -7.68 10.76 3.50
C PRO A 40 -6.77 11.34 4.58
N SER A 41 -5.91 10.50 5.12
CA SER A 41 -4.85 10.92 6.04
C SER A 41 -4.06 12.04 5.36
N THR A 42 -4.20 13.27 5.86
CA THR A 42 -3.36 14.42 5.48
C THR A 42 -1.97 14.33 6.09
N THR A 43 -1.63 13.23 6.76
CA THR A 43 -0.26 12.95 7.19
C THR A 43 0.60 12.89 5.93
N PRO A 44 1.58 13.79 5.77
CA PRO A 44 2.48 13.72 4.62
C PRO A 44 3.10 12.32 4.57
N ALA A 45 3.17 11.74 3.38
CA ALA A 45 4.02 10.59 3.15
C ALA A 45 5.43 11.02 3.60
N VAL A 46 6.03 10.22 4.47
CA VAL A 46 7.37 10.54 4.97
C VAL A 46 8.28 10.36 3.79
N ALA A 47 8.94 11.45 3.39
CA ALA A 47 9.92 11.43 2.31
C ALA A 47 10.88 10.26 2.52
N LEU A 48 11.21 9.55 1.43
CA LEU A 48 12.44 8.78 1.39
C LEU A 48 13.57 9.67 1.95
N GLU A 49 14.06 9.34 3.15
CA GLU A 49 15.06 10.16 3.83
C GLU A 49 16.29 10.32 2.94
N ALA A 50 17.07 11.36 3.23
CA ALA A 50 18.37 11.61 2.63
C ALA A 50 19.21 10.34 2.63
N LEU A 51 19.26 9.69 1.48
CA LEU A 51 20.03 8.48 1.27
C LEU A 51 21.51 8.76 1.58
N ALA A 52 22.01 8.20 2.68
CA ALA A 52 23.44 7.98 2.86
C ALA A 52 23.92 7.14 1.67
N THR A 53 24.98 7.59 1.01
CA THR A 53 25.55 6.98 -0.19
C THR A 53 25.73 5.47 0.01
N PRO A 54 24.98 4.59 -0.69
CA PRO A 54 25.50 3.26 -0.92
C PRO A 54 26.70 3.43 -1.85
N ALA A 55 27.81 2.79 -1.53
CA ALA A 55 28.92 2.67 -2.48
C ALA A 55 28.36 2.18 -3.82
N ALA A 56 28.81 2.81 -4.91
CA ALA A 56 28.39 2.49 -6.26
C ALA A 56 28.29 0.96 -6.43
N ALA A 57 27.06 0.47 -6.66
CA ALA A 57 26.88 -0.89 -7.13
C ALA A 57 27.70 -0.99 -8.43
N PRO A 58 28.62 -1.95 -8.56
CA PRO A 58 29.32 -2.14 -9.82
C PRO A 58 28.25 -2.40 -10.89
N ALA A 59 28.45 -1.81 -12.07
CA ALA A 59 27.64 -2.11 -13.24
C ALA A 59 27.48 -3.63 -13.33
N ALA A 60 26.25 -4.12 -13.18
CA ALA A 60 25.95 -5.54 -13.20
C ALA A 60 26.17 -6.07 -14.62
N ALA A 61 27.41 -6.47 -14.91
CA ALA A 61 27.66 -7.49 -15.91
C ALA A 61 27.04 -8.80 -15.37
N ALA A 62 26.16 -9.38 -16.16
CA ALA A 62 25.50 -10.64 -15.85
C ALA A 62 26.53 -11.73 -15.50
N ALA A 63 26.60 -12.09 -14.22
CA ALA A 63 27.27 -13.28 -13.74
C ALA A 63 26.31 -14.02 -12.80
N ALA A 64 25.92 -15.24 -13.20
CA ALA A 64 25.03 -16.11 -12.46
C ALA A 64 25.61 -16.49 -11.10
N PRO A 65 24.85 -16.46 -10.00
CA PRO A 65 25.28 -17.05 -8.74
C PRO A 65 24.92 -18.54 -8.70
N THR A 66 25.94 -19.39 -8.70
CA THR A 66 25.87 -20.78 -8.25
C THR A 66 25.97 -20.85 -6.73
N GLY A 67 25.00 -21.46 -6.04
CA GLY A 67 25.14 -21.80 -4.61
C GLY A 67 23.88 -22.23 -3.85
N ALA A 68 23.47 -23.50 -4.02
CA ALA A 68 22.86 -24.47 -3.08
C ALA A 68 21.63 -24.14 -2.17
N PRO A 69 20.78 -25.13 -1.83
CA PRO A 69 19.33 -24.95 -1.77
C PRO A 69 18.73 -24.89 -0.35
N GLY A 70 17.90 -23.87 -0.12
CA GLY A 70 16.82 -23.92 0.88
C GLY A 70 15.52 -24.25 0.18
N ALA A 71 14.87 -25.35 0.58
CA ALA A 71 13.54 -25.84 0.16
C ALA A 71 13.09 -25.43 -1.27
N ALA A 72 13.52 -26.21 -2.26
CA ALA A 72 13.22 -25.99 -3.67
C ALA A 72 11.70 -25.99 -3.96
N GLN A 73 11.20 -24.87 -4.46
CA GLN A 73 10.01 -24.85 -5.30
C GLN A 73 10.30 -25.62 -6.60
N ALA A 74 9.32 -26.37 -7.10
CA ALA A 74 9.46 -27.14 -8.34
C ALA A 74 9.81 -26.21 -9.53
N PRO A 75 10.74 -26.60 -10.41
CA PRO A 75 11.16 -25.76 -11.52
C PRO A 75 10.05 -25.68 -12.58
N GLY A 76 9.52 -24.48 -12.83
CA GLY A 76 8.66 -24.23 -14.00
C GLY A 76 7.48 -23.27 -13.83
N GLN A 77 7.17 -22.79 -12.62
CA GLN A 77 6.18 -21.72 -12.47
C GLN A 77 6.90 -20.40 -12.31
N ALA A 78 6.92 -19.60 -13.38
CA ALA A 78 7.10 -18.17 -13.26
C ALA A 78 6.15 -17.64 -12.16
N PRO A 79 6.56 -16.69 -11.32
CA PRO A 79 5.64 -16.10 -10.34
C PRO A 79 4.39 -15.67 -11.09
N GLN A 80 3.24 -16.26 -10.70
CA GLN A 80 1.97 -16.00 -11.36
C GLN A 80 1.74 -14.48 -11.38
N PRO A 81 1.23 -13.88 -12.48
CA PRO A 81 0.95 -12.45 -12.53
C PRO A 81 0.11 -12.06 -11.32
N ILE A 82 0.64 -11.14 -10.53
CA ILE A 82 0.16 -10.92 -9.16
C ILE A 82 -1.10 -10.07 -9.23
N ALA A 83 -2.28 -10.70 -9.20
CA ALA A 83 -3.54 -10.00 -8.93
C ALA A 83 -3.65 -9.53 -7.47
N ALA A 84 -2.60 -9.64 -6.66
CA ALA A 84 -2.63 -9.36 -5.24
C ALA A 84 -2.62 -7.87 -4.81
N PRO A 85 -2.26 -6.85 -5.63
CA PRO A 85 -2.46 -5.46 -5.21
C PRO A 85 -3.94 -5.14 -4.97
N ALA A 86 -4.85 -5.84 -5.68
CA ALA A 86 -6.29 -5.72 -5.50
C ALA A 86 -6.78 -6.19 -4.11
N ALA A 87 -5.97 -6.97 -3.39
CA ALA A 87 -6.29 -7.49 -2.07
C ALA A 87 -6.19 -6.43 -0.96
N LEU A 88 -5.56 -5.28 -1.22
CA LEU A 88 -5.41 -4.21 -0.26
C LEU A 88 -6.76 -3.49 -0.01
N PRO A 89 -7.17 -3.30 1.25
CA PRO A 89 -8.36 -2.55 1.61
C PRO A 89 -8.28 -1.11 1.11
N GLY A 90 -9.34 -0.68 0.44
CA GLY A 90 -9.40 0.68 -0.10
C GLY A 90 -8.50 0.90 -1.31
N ALA A 91 -7.90 -0.14 -1.89
CA ALA A 91 -7.15 0.02 -3.12
C ALA A 91 -8.06 0.48 -4.27
N ASP A 92 -7.58 1.48 -5.00
CA ASP A 92 -8.21 1.93 -6.25
C ASP A 92 -8.04 0.81 -7.29
N GLN A 93 -9.12 0.06 -7.51
CA GLN A 93 -9.11 -1.10 -8.39
C GLN A 93 -8.90 -0.73 -9.86
N ALA A 94 -9.30 0.49 -10.27
CA ALA A 94 -9.10 0.95 -11.63
C ALA A 94 -7.61 1.21 -11.88
N ASN A 95 -6.94 1.89 -10.95
CA ASN A 95 -5.50 2.13 -11.03
C ASN A 95 -4.70 0.84 -10.86
N VAL A 96 -5.06 -0.03 -9.92
CA VAL A 96 -4.44 -1.37 -9.79
C VAL A 96 -4.49 -2.11 -11.12
N THR A 97 -5.65 -2.15 -11.78
CA THR A 97 -5.81 -2.81 -13.07
C THR A 97 -4.95 -2.16 -14.15
N ALA A 98 -4.95 -0.83 -14.21
CA ALA A 98 -4.20 -0.07 -15.21
C ALA A 98 -2.68 -0.20 -15.05
N TRP A 99 -2.19 -0.30 -13.82
CA TRP A 99 -0.77 -0.28 -13.47
C TRP A 99 -0.16 -1.67 -13.27
N LEU A 100 -0.99 -2.72 -13.27
CA LEU A 100 -0.56 -4.09 -13.05
C LEU A 100 0.62 -4.53 -13.95
N PRO A 101 0.68 -4.18 -15.25
CA PRO A 101 1.84 -4.51 -16.08
C PRO A 101 3.15 -3.92 -15.55
N GLN A 102 3.13 -2.65 -15.13
CA GLN A 102 4.29 -1.93 -14.62
C GLN A 102 4.69 -2.43 -13.22
N ILE A 103 3.72 -2.73 -12.36
CA ILE A 103 3.95 -3.36 -11.05
C ILE A 103 4.66 -4.72 -11.22
N ASN A 104 4.17 -5.56 -12.14
CA ASN A 104 4.79 -6.86 -12.42
C ASN A 104 6.19 -6.71 -13.01
N SER A 105 6.40 -5.75 -13.92
CA SER A 105 7.72 -5.46 -14.48
C SER A 105 8.72 -5.03 -13.41
N ALA A 106 8.29 -4.17 -12.48
CA ALA A 106 9.11 -3.72 -11.37
C ALA A 106 9.53 -4.89 -10.47
N MET A 107 8.58 -5.73 -10.05
CA MET A 107 8.86 -6.91 -9.23
C MET A 107 9.83 -7.87 -9.92
N ALA A 108 9.62 -8.15 -11.21
CA ALA A 108 10.53 -8.99 -11.99
C ALA A 108 11.95 -8.41 -12.05
N SER A 109 12.08 -7.10 -12.31
CA SER A 109 13.39 -6.43 -12.39
C SER A 109 14.15 -6.40 -11.06
N ALA A 110 13.42 -6.42 -9.94
CA ALA A 110 13.99 -6.38 -8.59
C ALA A 110 14.20 -7.78 -7.97
N GLY A 111 13.93 -8.86 -8.70
CA GLY A 111 14.01 -10.23 -8.16
C GLY A 111 13.01 -10.49 -7.03
N ILE A 112 11.84 -9.83 -7.09
CA ILE A 112 10.73 -10.01 -6.16
C ILE A 112 9.90 -11.20 -6.68
N ASP A 113 10.40 -12.40 -6.43
CA ASP A 113 9.95 -13.65 -7.04
C ASP A 113 9.30 -14.65 -6.07
N THR A 114 9.28 -14.33 -4.76
CA THR A 114 8.57 -15.11 -3.74
C THR A 114 7.28 -14.41 -3.30
N PRO A 115 6.25 -15.16 -2.84
CA PRO A 115 5.04 -14.58 -2.24
C PRO A 115 5.32 -13.53 -1.17
N GLN A 116 6.31 -13.76 -0.31
CA GLN A 116 6.67 -12.88 0.80
C GLN A 116 7.32 -11.60 0.33
N ARG A 117 8.27 -11.67 -0.62
CA ARG A 117 8.87 -10.48 -1.23
C ARG A 117 7.81 -9.63 -1.90
N ALA A 118 6.92 -10.26 -2.68
CA ALA A 118 5.83 -9.57 -3.35
C ALA A 118 4.85 -8.93 -2.36
N ALA A 119 4.46 -9.65 -1.31
CA ALA A 119 3.59 -9.11 -0.26
C ALA A 119 4.24 -7.92 0.46
N ALA A 120 5.53 -8.02 0.79
CA ALA A 120 6.26 -6.93 1.44
C ALA A 120 6.35 -5.71 0.53
N PHE A 121 6.71 -5.89 -0.75
CA PHE A 121 6.76 -4.80 -1.72
C PHE A 121 5.40 -4.12 -1.90
N LEU A 122 4.35 -4.89 -2.16
CA LEU A 122 3.00 -4.37 -2.37
C LEU A 122 2.43 -3.69 -1.12
N ALA A 123 2.78 -4.15 0.08
CA ALA A 123 2.37 -3.50 1.32
C ALA A 123 2.94 -2.08 1.45
N GLN A 124 4.22 -1.91 1.10
CA GLN A 124 4.89 -0.61 1.10
C GLN A 124 4.31 0.29 0.01
N VAL A 125 4.25 -0.19 -1.23
CA VAL A 125 3.70 0.57 -2.37
C VAL A 125 2.26 0.99 -2.09
N GLY A 126 1.43 0.10 -1.57
CA GLY A 126 0.05 0.41 -1.21
C GLY A 126 -0.03 1.52 -0.16
N GLN A 127 0.84 1.53 0.84
CA GLN A 127 0.88 2.60 1.83
C GLN A 127 1.36 3.93 1.22
N GLU A 128 2.43 3.90 0.42
CA GLU A 128 3.03 5.11 -0.17
C GLU A 128 2.17 5.77 -1.26
N THR A 129 1.22 5.03 -1.83
CA THR A 129 0.34 5.50 -2.91
C THR A 129 -1.11 5.71 -2.46
N ALA A 130 -1.36 5.70 -1.14
CA ALA A 130 -2.71 5.78 -0.56
C ALA A 130 -3.66 4.72 -1.15
N GLY A 131 -3.21 3.47 -1.23
CA GLY A 131 -3.95 2.38 -1.85
C GLY A 131 -4.01 2.51 -3.37
N PHE A 132 -2.91 2.86 -4.03
CA PHE A 132 -2.87 3.08 -5.48
C PHE A 132 -3.77 4.23 -5.99
N ALA A 133 -4.19 5.14 -5.12
CA ALA A 133 -4.99 6.30 -5.50
C ALA A 133 -4.15 7.38 -6.21
N THR A 134 -2.86 7.48 -5.92
CA THR A 134 -1.97 8.49 -6.49
C THR A 134 -0.51 8.03 -6.61
N LEU A 135 0.21 8.59 -7.57
CA LEU A 135 1.67 8.48 -7.72
C LEU A 135 2.38 9.82 -7.48
N THR A 136 1.67 10.82 -6.95
CA THR A 136 2.23 12.12 -6.54
C THR A 136 1.68 12.45 -5.16
N GLU A 137 2.55 12.88 -4.25
CA GLU A 137 2.08 13.31 -2.93
C GLU A 137 1.08 14.47 -3.03
N TYR A 138 0.20 14.59 -2.03
CA TYR A 138 -0.78 15.66 -1.97
C TYR A 138 -0.19 17.01 -1.55
N ALA A 139 0.83 17.01 -0.68
CA ALA A 139 1.50 18.23 -0.25
C ALA A 139 2.19 18.91 -1.45
N ASP A 140 2.37 20.23 -1.42
CA ASP A 140 2.99 20.96 -2.54
C ASP A 140 4.52 20.78 -2.63
N GLY A 141 5.13 20.21 -1.59
CA GLY A 141 6.58 19.98 -1.48
C GLY A 141 7.37 21.19 -0.97
N SER A 142 6.71 22.29 -0.62
CA SER A 142 7.38 23.51 -0.14
C SER A 142 8.19 23.28 1.15
N ASP A 143 7.74 22.37 2.02
CA ASP A 143 8.44 21.94 3.24
C ASP A 143 9.80 21.27 2.97
N TYR A 144 10.05 20.81 1.74
CA TYR A 144 11.34 20.24 1.35
C TYR A 144 12.33 21.29 0.83
N ASN A 145 11.94 22.55 0.67
CA ASN A 145 12.87 23.60 0.23
C ASN A 145 13.97 23.83 1.28
N GLY A 146 15.23 23.91 0.84
CA GLY A 146 16.37 24.13 1.73
C GLY A 146 16.82 22.88 2.51
N ARG A 147 16.17 21.73 2.32
CA ARG A 147 16.59 20.44 2.90
C ARG A 147 17.89 19.97 2.25
N ALA A 148 19.02 20.38 2.84
CA ALA A 148 20.36 20.05 2.34
C ALA A 148 20.63 18.53 2.33
N ASP A 149 20.04 17.80 3.26
CA ASP A 149 20.08 16.34 3.33
C ASP A 149 19.45 15.70 2.07
N LEU A 150 18.36 16.28 1.56
CA LEU A 150 17.71 15.88 0.31
C LEU A 150 18.39 16.44 -0.96
N GLY A 151 19.43 17.26 -0.81
CA GLY A 151 20.08 17.97 -1.91
C GLY A 151 19.33 19.21 -2.39
N ASN A 152 18.23 19.58 -1.73
CA ASN A 152 17.37 20.71 -2.11
C ASN A 152 18.02 22.03 -1.69
N THR A 153 19.08 22.42 -2.40
CA THR A 153 19.92 23.58 -2.07
C THR A 153 19.58 24.81 -2.90
N GLN A 154 18.75 24.67 -3.93
CA GLN A 154 18.29 25.79 -4.75
C GLN A 154 16.87 26.22 -4.39
N PRO A 155 16.52 27.51 -4.53
CA PRO A 155 15.14 27.96 -4.37
C PRO A 155 14.18 27.20 -5.29
N GLY A 156 13.10 26.66 -4.72
CA GLY A 156 12.07 25.90 -5.44
C GLY A 156 12.36 24.41 -5.60
N ASP A 157 13.52 23.90 -5.16
CA ASP A 157 13.86 22.48 -5.23
C ASP A 157 12.86 21.58 -4.52
N GLY A 158 12.31 22.01 -3.39
CA GLY A 158 11.35 21.23 -2.63
C GLY A 158 10.10 20.88 -3.43
N GLN A 159 9.51 21.89 -4.07
CA GLN A 159 8.32 21.69 -4.92
C GLN A 159 8.68 20.95 -6.21
N LYS A 160 9.85 21.23 -6.79
CA LYS A 160 10.32 20.56 -8.01
C LYS A 160 10.51 19.05 -7.77
N TYR A 161 11.21 18.69 -6.71
CA TYR A 161 11.58 17.32 -6.33
C TYR A 161 10.70 16.78 -5.20
N LYS A 162 9.42 17.16 -5.21
CA LYS A 162 8.38 16.65 -4.32
C LYS A 162 8.18 15.13 -4.51
N GLY A 163 7.56 14.46 -3.56
CA GLY A 163 7.32 13.01 -3.53
C GLY A 163 6.51 12.51 -4.72
N ARG A 164 7.09 11.56 -5.46
CA ARG A 164 6.44 10.89 -6.61
C ARG A 164 6.79 9.40 -6.67
N GLY A 165 5.98 8.65 -7.41
CA GLY A 165 6.22 7.24 -7.72
C GLY A 165 5.75 6.26 -6.64
N GLY A 166 6.01 4.98 -6.86
CA GLY A 166 5.45 3.88 -6.06
C GLY A 166 6.02 3.77 -4.65
N LEU A 167 7.18 4.37 -4.38
CA LEU A 167 7.80 4.46 -3.04
C LEU A 167 8.16 5.90 -2.64
N GLN A 168 7.50 6.91 -3.22
CA GLN A 168 7.65 8.32 -2.85
C GLN A 168 9.10 8.86 -2.93
N LEU A 169 9.68 8.83 -4.13
CA LEU A 169 10.97 9.46 -4.45
C LEU A 169 10.89 10.98 -4.21
N THR A 170 11.70 11.46 -3.27
CA THR A 170 11.70 12.87 -2.82
C THR A 170 13.12 13.41 -2.74
N GLY A 171 13.32 14.67 -3.15
CA GLY A 171 14.60 15.38 -3.02
C GLY A 171 15.52 15.26 -4.23
N ARG A 172 16.19 16.35 -4.58
CA ARG A 172 17.10 16.46 -5.74
C ARG A 172 18.10 15.29 -5.83
N ASN A 173 18.77 14.96 -4.72
CA ASN A 173 19.77 13.90 -4.69
C ASN A 173 19.20 12.55 -5.17
N ASN A 174 17.97 12.25 -4.76
CA ASN A 174 17.31 11.00 -5.10
C ASN A 174 16.85 10.98 -6.56
N TYR A 175 16.35 12.11 -7.08
CA TYR A 175 16.02 12.25 -8.50
C TYR A 175 17.26 12.14 -9.40
N GLU A 176 18.40 12.72 -9.01
CA GLU A 176 19.67 12.61 -9.74
C GLU A 176 20.17 11.16 -9.80
N ARG A 177 20.16 10.46 -8.65
CA ARG A 177 20.58 9.05 -8.57
C ARG A 177 19.67 8.12 -9.37
N ALA A 178 18.36 8.30 -9.27
CA ALA A 178 17.40 7.55 -10.07
C ALA A 178 17.58 7.83 -11.57
N SER A 179 17.85 9.09 -11.94
CA SER A 179 18.09 9.48 -13.33
C SER A 179 19.29 8.76 -13.92
N GLN A 180 20.40 8.75 -13.17
CA GLN A 180 21.62 8.05 -13.56
C GLN A 180 21.41 6.55 -13.69
N ALA A 181 20.70 5.93 -12.72
CA ALA A 181 20.51 4.49 -12.69
C ALA A 181 19.56 3.98 -13.78
N LEU A 182 18.53 4.77 -14.11
CA LEU A 182 17.48 4.37 -15.07
C LEU A 182 17.68 4.97 -16.47
N GLY A 183 18.63 5.89 -16.64
CA GLY A 183 18.92 6.54 -17.93
C GLY A 183 17.82 7.49 -18.41
N VAL A 184 17.06 8.07 -17.48
CA VAL A 184 15.93 8.97 -17.75
C VAL A 184 16.18 10.29 -17.04
N ASP A 185 15.94 11.43 -17.69
CA ASP A 185 16.22 12.75 -17.11
C ASP A 185 15.10 13.20 -16.15
N PHE A 186 15.04 12.62 -14.95
CA PHE A 186 14.12 13.07 -13.90
C PHE A 186 14.57 14.38 -13.25
N VAL A 187 15.78 14.85 -13.51
CA VAL A 187 16.29 16.12 -12.94
C VAL A 187 15.61 17.31 -13.61
N ASN A 188 15.45 17.26 -14.93
CA ASN A 188 14.75 18.27 -15.72
C ASN A 188 13.28 17.95 -15.94
N HIS A 189 12.91 16.66 -15.90
CA HIS A 189 11.53 16.19 -16.03
C HIS A 189 11.07 15.37 -14.81
N PRO A 190 11.03 15.97 -13.59
CA PRO A 190 10.69 15.25 -12.37
C PRO A 190 9.26 14.70 -12.37
N GLU A 191 8.35 15.31 -13.13
CA GLU A 191 6.98 14.83 -13.33
C GLU A 191 6.90 13.41 -13.90
N LEU A 192 7.92 12.98 -14.66
CA LEU A 192 7.96 11.63 -15.22
C LEU A 192 7.94 10.55 -14.12
N VAL A 193 8.45 10.82 -12.92
CA VAL A 193 8.43 9.85 -11.81
C VAL A 193 6.99 9.50 -11.38
N ALA A 194 5.99 10.32 -11.72
CA ALA A 194 4.58 10.02 -11.49
C ALA A 194 3.92 9.21 -12.63
N ASP A 195 4.59 9.00 -13.76
CA ASP A 195 4.13 8.07 -14.80
C ASP A 195 4.27 6.63 -14.25
N PRO A 196 3.23 5.77 -14.34
CA PRO A 196 3.30 4.38 -13.86
C PRO A 196 4.55 3.62 -14.29
N GLN A 197 5.02 3.81 -15.53
CA GLN A 197 6.25 3.19 -16.02
C GLN A 197 7.44 3.49 -15.10
N TYR A 198 7.66 4.77 -14.80
CA TYR A 198 8.82 5.22 -14.04
C TYR A 198 8.57 5.17 -12.53
N ALA A 199 7.33 5.31 -12.10
CA ALA A 199 6.91 5.18 -10.71
C ALA A 199 7.27 3.82 -10.11
N PHE A 200 7.01 2.74 -10.85
CA PHE A 200 7.34 1.39 -10.39
C PHE A 200 8.79 1.00 -10.71
N ALA A 201 9.38 1.55 -11.78
CA ALA A 201 10.82 1.36 -12.05
C ALA A 201 11.70 2.00 -10.96
N THR A 202 11.37 3.21 -10.49
CA THR A 202 12.08 3.87 -9.39
C THR A 202 11.87 3.13 -8.06
N ALA A 203 10.68 2.57 -7.82
CA ALA A 203 10.41 1.71 -6.68
C ALA A 203 11.27 0.43 -6.70
N ALA A 204 11.38 -0.25 -7.86
CA ALA A 204 12.24 -1.41 -8.04
C ALA A 204 13.72 -1.06 -7.83
N TRP A 205 14.19 0.04 -8.41
CA TRP A 205 15.56 0.52 -8.23
C TRP A 205 15.87 0.78 -6.75
N TYR A 206 14.99 1.47 -6.03
CA TYR A 206 15.16 1.71 -4.60
C TYR A 206 15.22 0.39 -3.83
N TRP A 207 14.28 -0.52 -4.10
CA TRP A 207 14.19 -1.82 -3.47
C TRP A 207 15.47 -2.65 -3.62
N THR A 208 15.99 -2.72 -4.84
CA THR A 208 17.21 -3.48 -5.16
C THR A 208 18.44 -2.84 -4.52
N THR A 209 18.61 -1.53 -4.65
CA THR A 209 19.81 -0.83 -4.13
C THR A 209 19.92 -0.84 -2.61
N HIS A 210 18.80 -1.06 -1.91
CA HIS A 210 18.74 -1.19 -0.45
C HIS A 210 18.64 -2.64 0.03
N ASN A 211 18.79 -3.61 -0.87
CA ASN A 211 18.73 -5.04 -0.55
C ASN A 211 17.45 -5.45 0.22
N LEU A 212 16.31 -4.84 -0.13
CA LEU A 212 15.06 -5.05 0.61
C LEU A 212 14.51 -6.48 0.50
N ASN A 213 14.92 -7.25 -0.50
CA ASN A 213 14.62 -8.68 -0.57
C ASN A 213 15.14 -9.42 0.68
N ALA A 214 16.33 -9.12 1.17
CA ALA A 214 16.88 -9.78 2.35
C ALA A 214 16.06 -9.49 3.62
N ALA A 215 15.53 -8.27 3.76
CA ALA A 215 14.63 -7.94 4.85
C ALA A 215 13.26 -8.63 4.67
N ALA A 216 12.72 -8.64 3.45
CA ALA A 216 11.45 -9.26 3.13
C ALA A 216 11.46 -10.80 3.27
N ASP A 217 12.60 -11.46 3.04
CA ASP A 217 12.76 -12.91 3.20
C ASP A 217 12.56 -13.36 4.66
N ASN A 218 12.75 -12.46 5.61
CA ASN A 218 12.54 -12.71 7.03
C ASN A 218 11.13 -12.31 7.52
N ALA A 219 10.29 -11.75 6.64
CA ALA A 219 8.95 -11.30 7.01
C ALA A 219 7.94 -12.46 6.98
N HIS A 220 7.05 -12.50 7.97
CA HIS A 220 6.12 -13.59 8.20
C HIS A 220 4.76 -13.08 8.70
N PRO A 221 3.61 -13.46 8.12
CA PRO A 221 2.32 -12.85 8.45
C PRO A 221 1.82 -13.15 9.89
N GLN A 222 2.36 -14.19 10.52
CA GLN A 222 2.10 -14.59 11.91
C GLN A 222 2.93 -13.78 12.92
N ASP A 223 3.97 -13.08 12.46
CA ASP A 223 4.68 -12.05 13.21
C ASP A 223 4.71 -10.76 12.36
N PRO A 224 3.62 -9.97 12.33
CA PRO A 224 3.54 -8.82 11.45
C PRO A 224 4.65 -7.78 11.67
N ALA A 225 5.21 -7.69 12.88
CA ALA A 225 6.32 -6.78 13.17
C ALA A 225 7.60 -7.12 12.37
N SER A 226 7.72 -8.33 11.82
CA SER A 226 8.82 -8.76 10.97
C SER A 226 8.96 -7.97 9.65
N ILE A 227 7.94 -7.24 9.20
CA ILE A 227 8.06 -6.31 8.05
C ILE A 227 8.59 -4.91 8.43
N ASP A 228 8.72 -4.62 9.73
CA ASP A 228 9.22 -3.32 10.18
C ASP A 228 10.60 -2.95 9.65
N PRO A 229 11.58 -3.87 9.49
CA PRO A 229 12.87 -3.55 8.89
C PRO A 229 12.74 -3.00 7.46
N VAL A 230 11.85 -3.57 6.64
CA VAL A 230 11.54 -3.03 5.29
C VAL A 230 10.99 -1.61 5.41
N SER A 231 10.04 -1.41 6.32
CA SER A 231 9.40 -0.11 6.56
C SER A 231 10.39 0.94 7.04
N GLN A 232 11.34 0.57 7.90
CA GLN A 232 12.37 1.47 8.43
C GLN A 232 13.33 1.93 7.34
N ILE A 233 13.70 1.04 6.42
CA ILE A 233 14.60 1.39 5.31
C ILE A 233 13.92 2.32 4.29
N ILE A 234 12.61 2.17 4.07
CA ILE A 234 11.86 3.04 3.16
C ILE A 234 11.49 4.37 3.83
N ASN A 235 11.02 4.34 5.07
CA ASN A 235 10.39 5.52 5.68
C ASN A 235 11.32 6.28 6.65
N GLY A 236 12.47 5.70 7.03
CA GLY A 236 13.34 6.24 8.07
C GLY A 236 12.76 6.13 9.49
N GLY A 237 11.59 5.50 9.67
CA GLY A 237 10.87 5.54 10.94
C GLY A 237 9.70 4.58 11.09
N SER A 238 8.80 4.91 12.02
CA SER A 238 7.63 4.10 12.38
C SER A 238 6.30 4.55 11.78
N ASN A 239 6.32 5.55 10.92
CA ASN A 239 5.09 6.15 10.39
C ASN A 239 4.37 5.16 9.45
N GLY A 240 3.09 4.94 9.74
CA GLY A 240 2.25 4.02 8.97
C GLY A 240 2.56 2.53 9.18
N LYS A 241 3.40 2.14 10.15
CA LYS A 241 3.79 0.74 10.37
C LYS A 241 2.60 -0.20 10.52
N ASP A 242 1.59 0.16 11.30
CA ASP A 242 0.42 -0.71 11.48
C ASP A 242 -0.35 -0.93 10.18
N VAL A 243 -0.49 0.10 9.34
CA VAL A 243 -1.13 -0.06 8.02
C VAL A 243 -0.28 -0.92 7.09
N ARG A 244 1.06 -0.78 7.11
CA ARG A 244 1.97 -1.62 6.33
C ARG A 244 1.90 -3.09 6.76
N ARG A 245 1.78 -3.34 8.08
CA ARG A 245 1.60 -4.68 8.65
C ARG A 245 0.27 -5.29 8.19
N ASP A 246 -0.82 -4.53 8.27
CA ASP A 246 -2.14 -4.97 7.81
C ASP A 246 -2.13 -5.33 6.33
N HIS A 247 -1.58 -4.43 5.49
CA HIS A 247 -1.40 -4.68 4.06
C HIS A 247 -0.59 -5.94 3.80
N PHE A 248 0.53 -6.13 4.50
CA PHE A 248 1.38 -7.31 4.34
C PHE A 248 0.61 -8.60 4.63
N ILE A 249 -0.13 -8.66 5.75
CA ILE A 249 -0.94 -9.83 6.12
C ILE A 249 -1.96 -10.14 5.01
N GLN A 250 -2.67 -9.14 4.50
CA GLN A 250 -3.72 -9.32 3.50
C GLN A 250 -3.18 -9.81 2.17
N VAL A 251 -2.10 -9.20 1.68
CA VAL A 251 -1.46 -9.65 0.44
C VAL A 251 -0.88 -11.05 0.62
N CYS A 252 -0.29 -11.34 1.78
CA CYS A 252 0.22 -12.68 2.09
C CYS A 252 -0.87 -13.75 2.11
N GLN A 253 -2.08 -13.45 2.59
CA GLN A 253 -3.21 -14.38 2.54
C GLN A 253 -3.57 -14.76 1.10
N VAL A 254 -3.58 -13.79 0.18
CA VAL A 254 -3.89 -14.02 -1.24
C VAL A 254 -2.75 -14.74 -1.95
N LEU A 255 -1.51 -14.35 -1.68
CA LEU A 255 -0.31 -14.95 -2.28
C LEU A 255 0.11 -16.27 -1.65
N LYS A 256 -0.51 -16.66 -0.53
CA LYS A 256 -0.16 -17.86 0.25
C LYS A 256 1.31 -17.85 0.65
N CYS A 257 1.73 -16.77 1.33
CA CYS A 257 2.98 -16.77 2.08
C CYS A 257 3.02 -17.98 3.03
N PRO A 258 4.19 -18.59 3.26
CA PRO A 258 4.35 -19.66 4.24
C PRO A 258 4.05 -19.20 5.67
#